data_AF-A0A7X4BCW6-F1
#
_entry.id   AF-A0A7X4BCW6-F1
#
_cell.length_a   1.000
_cell.length_b   1.000
_cell.length_c   1.000
_cell.angle_alpha   90.00
_cell.angle_beta   90.00
_cell.angle_gamma   90.00
#
_symmetry.space_group_name_H-M   'P 1'
#
loop_
_entity.id
_entity.type
_entity.pdbx_description
1 polymer ?
#
loop_
_entity_poly.entity_id
_entity_poly.type
_entity_poly.pdbx_seq_one_letter_code
_entity_poly.pdbx_strand_id
1 'polypeptide(L)'
;PAVQRDFAFLLPADSAVGNVLAAARKGAGKLLEAVDVFDLYEGDDLPHSMRSVALRLRFRGRGRTLTDKEVDRACRRVLRRVKEETGVEARS
;
A
#
# COMPACT_ATOMS: atom_id res chain seq x y z
N PRO A 1 -18.63 3.61 -8.58
CA PRO A 1 -18.23 2.56 -7.63
C PRO A 1 -16.80 2.77 -7.14
N ALA A 2 -16.47 2.38 -5.91
CA ALA A 2 -15.09 2.35 -5.44
C ALA A 2 -14.45 1.00 -5.77
N VAL A 3 -13.14 1.00 -6.00
CA VAL A 3 -12.33 -0.21 -6.20
C VAL A 3 -11.35 -0.31 -5.04
N GLN A 4 -11.25 -1.49 -4.43
CA GLN A 4 -10.33 -1.76 -3.33
C GLN A 4 -9.13 -2.58 -3.80
N ARG A 5 -7.95 -2.26 -3.29
CA ARG A 5 -6.73 -3.05 -3.46
C ARG A 5 -5.99 -3.12 -2.13
N ASP A 6 -5.60 -4.32 -1.76
CA ASP A 6 -4.86 -4.58 -0.54
C ASP A 6 -3.42 -4.93 -0.94
N PHE A 7 -2.44 -4.47 -0.15
CA PHE A 7 -1.01 -4.77 -0.33
C PHE A 7 -0.40 -5.11 1.01
N ALA A 8 0.42 -6.15 1.06
CA ALA A 8 1.19 -6.47 2.25
C ALA A 8 2.67 -6.12 2.04
N PHE A 9 3.26 -5.43 3.01
CA PHE A 9 4.65 -4.99 3.02
C PHE A 9 5.40 -5.63 4.17
N LEU A 10 6.61 -6.12 3.91
CA LEU A 10 7.51 -6.66 4.94
C LEU A 10 8.54 -5.60 5.29
N LEU A 11 8.58 -5.18 6.54
CA LEU A 11 9.48 -4.13 7.01
C LEU A 11 10.13 -4.54 8.34
N PRO A 12 11.32 -4.01 8.65
CA PRO A 12 11.90 -4.15 9.98
C PRO A 12 10.95 -3.64 11.07
N ALA A 13 10.97 -4.27 12.24
CA ALA A 13 10.05 -3.97 13.35
C ALA A 13 10.19 -2.52 13.87
N ASP A 14 11.40 -1.95 13.78
CA ASP A 14 11.73 -0.57 14.15
C ASP A 14 11.33 0.47 13.08
N SER A 15 11.02 0.03 11.85
CA SER A 15 10.72 0.92 10.74
C SER A 15 9.31 1.52 10.86
N ALA A 16 9.19 2.84 10.75
CA ALA A 16 7.91 3.52 10.89
C ALA A 16 6.93 3.17 9.76
N VAL A 17 5.81 2.51 10.10
CA VAL A 17 4.69 2.22 9.18
C VAL A 17 4.18 3.48 8.49
N GLY A 18 4.24 4.63 9.19
CA GLY A 18 3.85 5.93 8.65
C GLY A 18 4.57 6.30 7.36
N ASN A 19 5.82 5.88 7.17
CA ASN A 19 6.57 6.13 5.94
C ASN A 19 5.99 5.36 4.75
N VAL A 20 5.64 4.09 4.95
CA VAL A 20 4.98 3.24 3.93
C VAL A 20 3.60 3.81 3.59
N LEU A 21 2.83 4.21 4.60
CA LEU A 21 1.52 4.85 4.46
C LEU A 21 1.61 6.14 3.64
N ALA A 22 2.59 7.01 3.95
CA ALA A 22 2.80 8.27 3.25
C ALA A 22 3.22 8.05 1.79
N ALA A 23 4.16 7.12 1.55
CA ALA A 23 4.61 6.76 0.20
C ALA A 23 3.46 6.17 -0.64
N ALA A 24 2.63 5.31 -0.04
CA ALA A 24 1.45 4.76 -0.70
C ALA A 24 0.43 5.85 -1.05
N ARG A 25 0.16 6.80 -0.14
CA ARG A 25 -0.71 7.96 -0.43
C ARG A 25 -0.22 8.75 -1.64
N LYS A 26 1.08 9.08 -1.67
CA LYS A 26 1.70 9.82 -2.77
C LYS A 26 1.60 9.06 -4.10
N GLY A 27 1.91 7.76 -4.11
CA GLY A 27 1.90 6.94 -5.32
C GLY A 27 0.50 6.74 -5.92
N ALA A 28 -0.51 6.57 -5.04
CA ALA A 28 -1.90 6.40 -5.46
C ALA A 28 -2.46 7.65 -6.14
N GLY A 29 -2.08 8.83 -5.63
CA GLY A 29 -2.40 10.13 -6.22
C GLY A 29 -3.90 10.45 -6.17
N LYS A 30 -4.39 11.20 -7.15
CA LYS A 30 -5.75 11.80 -7.14
C LYS A 30 -6.92 10.80 -7.15
N LEU A 31 -6.65 9.53 -7.46
CA LEU A 31 -7.68 8.48 -7.46
C LEU A 31 -7.91 7.90 -6.06
N LEU A 32 -7.00 8.14 -5.12
CA LEU A 32 -7.11 7.63 -3.77
C LEU A 32 -8.24 8.34 -3.03
N GLU A 33 -9.20 7.54 -2.57
CA GLU A 33 -10.25 7.98 -1.64
C GLU A 33 -9.79 7.79 -0.19
N ALA A 34 -9.19 6.64 0.13
CA ALA A 34 -8.68 6.34 1.47
C ALA A 34 -7.55 5.31 1.43
N VAL A 35 -6.70 5.33 2.45
CA VAL A 35 -5.73 4.27 2.72
C VAL A 35 -5.57 4.06 4.22
N ASP A 36 -5.69 2.81 4.63
CA ASP A 36 -5.73 2.41 6.03
C ASP A 36 -4.85 1.17 6.22
N VAL A 37 -4.18 1.08 7.38
CA VAL A 37 -3.58 -0.18 7.83
C VAL A 37 -4.71 -1.02 8.40
N PHE A 38 -4.88 -2.25 7.92
CA PHE A 38 -5.93 -3.14 8.41
C PHE A 38 -5.39 -4.41 9.07
N ASP A 39 -4.12 -4.72 8.84
CA ASP A 39 -3.45 -5.85 9.50
C ASP A 39 -2.00 -5.51 9.81
N LEU A 40 -1.55 -5.92 10.98
CA LEU A 40 -0.18 -5.82 11.46
C LEU A 40 0.17 -7.17 12.08
N TYR A 41 1.02 -7.91 11.38
CA TYR A 41 1.44 -9.25 11.80
C TYR A 41 2.90 -9.23 12.22
N GLU A 42 3.12 -9.60 13.48
CA GLU A 42 4.42 -9.79 14.12
C GLU A 42 4.40 -11.23 14.68
N GLY A 43 5.01 -12.18 13.97
CA GLY A 43 4.94 -13.59 14.34
C GLY A 43 6.13 -14.38 13.84
N ASP A 44 6.27 -15.59 14.37
CA ASP A 44 7.46 -16.45 14.24
C ASP A 44 7.73 -16.91 12.80
N ASP A 45 6.74 -16.83 11.91
CA ASP A 45 6.86 -17.13 10.48
C ASP A 45 7.57 -16.03 9.68
N LEU A 46 7.94 -14.91 10.34
CA LEU A 46 8.73 -13.85 9.73
C LEU A 46 10.21 -13.97 10.12
N PRO A 47 11.15 -13.52 9.25
CA PRO A 47 12.54 -13.37 9.65
C PRO A 47 12.65 -12.54 10.93
N HIS A 48 13.55 -12.91 11.84
CA HIS A 48 13.71 -12.22 13.12
C HIS A 48 13.77 -10.69 12.94
N SER A 49 12.98 -9.99 13.74
CA SER A 49 12.86 -8.51 13.72
C SER A 49 12.17 -7.92 12.50
N MET A 50 11.38 -8.70 11.76
CA MET A 50 10.48 -8.21 10.71
C MET A 50 9.02 -8.21 11.17
N ARG A 51 8.24 -7.34 10.55
CA ARG A 51 6.79 -7.29 10.67
C ARG A 51 6.14 -7.11 9.31
N SER A 52 4.96 -7.70 9.14
CA SER A 52 4.15 -7.59 7.93
C SER A 52 3.02 -6.59 8.18
N VAL A 53 2.91 -5.58 7.33
CA VAL A 53 1.86 -4.56 7.40
C VAL A 53 1.00 -4.67 6.17
N ALA A 54 -0.31 -4.87 6.34
CA ALA A 54 -1.26 -4.83 5.24
C ALA A 54 -1.95 -3.47 5.15
N LEU A 55 -1.86 -2.85 3.98
CA LEU A 55 -2.54 -1.62 3.62
C LEU A 55 -3.73 -1.93 2.72
N ARG A 56 -4.84 -1.24 2.97
CA ARG A 56 -6.03 -1.24 2.13
C ARG A 56 -6.20 0.11 1.48
N LEU A 57 -6.17 0.14 0.15
CA LEU A 57 -6.37 1.34 -0.64
C LEU A 57 -7.74 1.30 -1.30
N ARG A 58 -8.51 2.38 -1.14
CA ARG A 58 -9.77 2.60 -1.84
C ARG A 58 -9.58 3.65 -2.92
N PHE A 59 -9.92 3.29 -4.16
CA PHE A 59 -9.84 4.15 -5.32
C PHE A 59 -11.24 4.52 -5.82
N ARG A 60 -11.45 5.80 -6.15
CA ARG A 60 -12.73 6.27 -6.69
C ARG A 60 -12.53 7.26 -7.83
N GLY A 61 -13.27 7.05 -8.92
CA GLY A 61 -13.41 8.01 -10.01
C GLY A 61 -14.44 9.08 -9.66
N ARG A 62 -14.13 10.36 -9.92
CA ARG A 62 -15.08 11.46 -9.74
C ARG A 62 -16.21 11.36 -10.78
N GLY A 63 -17.35 10.83 -10.34
CA GLY A 63 -18.56 10.72 -11.19
C GLY A 63 -18.52 9.63 -12.26
N ARG A 64 -17.50 8.76 -12.27
CA ARG A 64 -17.39 7.65 -13.22
C ARG A 64 -16.81 6.39 -12.60
N THR A 65 -17.04 5.27 -13.27
CA THR A 65 -16.38 4.00 -12.95
C THR A 65 -14.91 4.06 -13.39
N LEU A 66 -14.02 3.56 -12.53
CA LEU A 66 -12.61 3.40 -12.88
C LEU A 66 -12.44 2.16 -13.75
N THR A 67 -11.57 2.25 -14.74
CA THR A 67 -11.16 1.08 -15.51
C THR A 67 -10.05 0.33 -14.77
N ASP A 68 -9.93 -0.99 -15.02
CA ASP A 68 -8.87 -1.80 -14.43
C ASP A 68 -7.49 -1.23 -14.73
N LYS A 69 -7.27 -0.78 -15.97
CA LYS A 69 -5.99 -0.16 -16.41
C LYS A 69 -5.61 1.07 -15.58
N GLU A 70 -6.58 1.87 -15.14
CA GLU A 70 -6.34 3.05 -14.31
C GLU A 70 -5.96 2.67 -12.89
N VAL A 71 -6.67 1.70 -12.32
CA VAL A 71 -6.38 1.15 -10.99
C VAL A 71 -5.00 0.50 -11.00
N ASP A 72 -4.70 -0.35 -11.99
CA ASP A 72 -3.39 -1.02 -12.11
C ASP A 72 -2.24 -0.03 -12.29
N ARG A 73 -2.47 1.06 -13.02
CA ARG A 73 -1.48 2.13 -13.13
C ARG A 73 -1.27 2.83 -11.78
N ALA A 74 -2.32 3.07 -11.00
CA ALA A 74 -2.20 3.63 -9.67
C ALA A 74 -1.46 2.68 -8.71
N CYS A 75 -1.82 1.39 -8.71
CA CYS A 75 -1.15 0.35 -7.93
C CYS A 75 0.34 0.27 -8.23
N ARG A 76 0.73 0.23 -9.52
CA ARG A 76 2.15 0.21 -9.89
C ARG A 76 2.91 1.45 -9.40
N ARG A 77 2.28 2.63 -9.42
CA ARG A 77 2.89 3.84 -8.85
C ARG A 77 3.03 3.75 -7.33
N VAL A 78 2.03 3.20 -6.62
CA VAL A 78 2.09 2.94 -5.18
C VAL A 78 3.29 2.07 -4.85
N LEU A 79 3.38 0.89 -5.47
CA LEU A 79 4.47 -0.07 -5.21
C LEU A 79 5.84 0.53 -5.52
N ARG A 80 5.97 1.19 -6.68
CA ARG A 80 7.22 1.87 -7.04
C ARG A 80 7.59 2.93 -6.02
N ARG A 81 6.63 3.75 -5.57
CA ARG A 81 6.92 4.86 -4.65
C ARG A 81 7.28 4.38 -3.26
N VAL A 82 6.61 3.34 -2.76
CA VAL A 82 6.98 2.69 -1.49
C VAL A 82 8.42 2.17 -1.58
N LYS A 83 8.75 1.42 -2.63
CA LYS A 83 10.12 0.92 -2.84
C LYS A 83 11.15 2.04 -2.91
N GLU A 84 10.88 3.12 -3.66
CA GLU A 84 11.79 4.27 -3.79
C GLU A 84 11.98 5.04 -2.48
N GLU A 85 10.92 5.27 -1.69
CA GLU A 85 10.99 6.11 -0.48
C GLU A 85 11.41 5.33 0.77
N THR A 86 11.14 4.02 0.85
CA THR A 86 11.37 3.24 2.06
C THR A 86 12.25 2.01 1.84
N GLY A 87 12.58 1.65 0.60
CA GLY A 87 13.29 0.41 0.29
C GLY A 87 12.47 -0.87 0.51
N VAL A 88 11.19 -0.74 0.88
CA VAL A 88 10.32 -1.87 1.20
C VAL A 88 9.60 -2.36 -0.05
N GLU A 89 9.53 -3.67 -0.20
CA GLU A 89 8.80 -4.32 -1.29
C GLU A 89 7.49 -4.94 -0.78
N ALA A 90 6.49 -4.99 -1.67
CA ALA A 90 5.28 -5.73 -1.37
C ALA A 90 5.51 -7.24 -1.53
N ARG A 91 4.95 -8.04 -0.61
CA ARG A 91 5.01 -9.50 -0.67
C ARG A 91 3.84 -10.11 -1.45
N SER A 92 2.72 -9.38 -1.56
CA SER A 92 1.47 -9.78 -2.24
C SER A 92 0.59 -8.56 -2.49
#